data_AF-A0A1I6UMG3-F1
#
_entry.id   AF-A0A1I6UMG3-F1
#
_cell.length_a   1.000
_cell.length_b   1.000
_cell.length_c   1.000
_cell.angle_alpha   90.00
_cell.angle_beta   90.00
_cell.angle_gamma   90.00
#
_symmetry.space_group_name_H-M   'P 1'
#
loop_
_entity.id
_entity.type
_entity.pdbx_description
1 polymer ?
#
loop_
_entity_poly.entity_id
_entity_poly.type
_entity_poly.pdbx_seq_one_letter_code
_entity_poly.pdbx_strand_id
1 'polypeptide(L)'
;MLSERRLEVLRAIVQDYVGTEEPVGSKALTERHNLQVSPATVRNDMAALEEEGYIAQPHTSAGRVPTDKGYRLFVDKLADVKPLTGAERRAISSFLEGAVDLDDVVSRTVRLLATLTRQVAVVQYPSLSRSTVRHVELLSLAPARVMLVLITDTGRVEQRMVDCPAPFGETSLADLRARLNSRIVGERFAEVPRLVQDLPESFDNEDRGTVSTVLSTLLETLVEETEERLMIGGTANLTRFGQDFPLTIRPVLEALEEHVVLLRLLGEAKDTGMTVRIGHENAHEGLTSTSVVAVGYGSGNEAVAKLGVVGPTRMDYPGTMGAVRAVARYVGQILAEN
;
A
#
# COMPACT_ATOMS: atom_id res chain seq x y z
N MET A 1 -29.02 -15.43 -11.02
CA MET A 1 -28.80 -14.00 -10.76
C MET A 1 -29.71 -13.58 -9.63
N LEU A 2 -29.19 -12.91 -8.61
CA LEU A 2 -30.03 -12.32 -7.56
C LEU A 2 -30.95 -11.26 -8.15
N SER A 3 -32.17 -11.16 -7.62
CA SER A 3 -33.06 -10.05 -7.94
C SER A 3 -32.51 -8.74 -7.38
N GLU A 4 -32.86 -7.63 -8.02
CA GLU A 4 -32.49 -6.28 -7.57
C GLU A 4 -32.88 -6.03 -6.11
N ARG A 5 -34.08 -6.47 -5.71
CA ARG A 5 -34.56 -6.41 -4.32
C ARG A 5 -33.68 -7.20 -3.34
N ARG A 6 -33.26 -8.43 -3.67
CA ARG A 6 -32.36 -9.20 -2.79
C ARG A 6 -31.01 -8.53 -2.64
N LEU A 7 -30.52 -7.86 -3.69
CA LEU A 7 -29.30 -7.08 -3.62
C LEU A 7 -29.44 -5.86 -2.70
N GLU A 8 -30.59 -5.16 -2.75
CA GLU A 8 -30.90 -4.07 -1.80
C GLU A 8 -30.98 -4.57 -0.35
N VAL A 9 -31.61 -5.72 -0.11
CA VAL A 9 -31.67 -6.35 1.22
C VAL A 9 -30.26 -6.69 1.71
N LEU A 10 -29.42 -7.31 0.88
CA LEU A 10 -28.04 -7.62 1.24
C LEU A 10 -27.24 -6.34 1.55
N ARG A 11 -27.41 -5.29 0.74
CA ARG A 11 -26.76 -3.99 0.95
C ARG A 11 -27.14 -3.39 2.28
N ALA A 12 -28.43 -3.42 2.63
CA ALA A 12 -28.94 -2.92 3.89
C ALA A 12 -28.41 -3.73 5.10
N ILE A 13 -28.31 -5.07 4.98
CA ILE A 13 -27.71 -5.94 6.01
C ILE A 13 -26.25 -5.57 6.24
N VAL A 14 -25.45 -5.44 5.18
CA VAL A 14 -24.04 -5.08 5.29
C VAL A 14 -23.87 -3.71 5.93
N GLN A 15 -24.64 -2.71 5.51
CA GLN A 15 -24.58 -1.36 6.06
C GLN A 15 -24.94 -1.30 7.55
N ASP A 16 -26.03 -1.97 7.95
CA ASP A 16 -26.42 -2.03 9.36
C ASP A 16 -25.38 -2.78 10.19
N TYR A 17 -24.91 -3.93 9.71
CA TYR A 17 -23.95 -4.74 10.47
C TYR A 17 -22.60 -4.04 10.66
N VAL A 18 -22.09 -3.35 9.63
CA VAL A 18 -20.86 -2.53 9.74
C VAL A 18 -21.05 -1.38 10.73
N GLY A 19 -22.23 -0.79 10.79
CA GLY A 19 -22.52 0.35 11.66
C GLY A 19 -22.83 -0.01 13.12
N THR A 20 -23.48 -1.16 13.37
CA THR A 20 -23.99 -1.52 14.70
C THR A 20 -23.31 -2.71 15.35
N GLU A 21 -22.54 -3.52 14.61
CA GLU A 21 -21.91 -4.75 15.09
C GLU A 21 -22.90 -5.83 15.58
N GLU A 22 -24.19 -5.66 15.26
CA GLU A 22 -25.28 -6.52 15.76
C GLU A 22 -25.95 -7.30 14.63
N PRO A 23 -26.24 -8.61 14.80
CA PRO A 23 -26.98 -9.39 13.81
C PRO A 23 -28.30 -8.73 13.41
N VAL A 24 -28.51 -8.59 12.11
CA VAL A 24 -29.56 -7.72 11.57
C VAL A 24 -30.87 -8.49 11.37
N GLY A 25 -31.97 -7.92 11.88
CA GLY A 25 -33.30 -8.48 11.74
C GLY A 25 -34.14 -7.81 10.65
N SER A 26 -34.97 -8.58 9.96
CA SER A 26 -35.94 -8.10 8.95
C SER A 26 -36.74 -6.86 9.34
N LYS A 27 -37.21 -6.74 10.59
CA LYS A 27 -37.99 -5.57 11.05
C LYS A 27 -37.13 -4.30 11.09
N ALA A 28 -35.90 -4.40 11.60
CA ALA A 28 -34.96 -3.28 11.65
C ALA A 28 -34.61 -2.78 10.24
N LEU A 29 -34.40 -3.70 9.29
CA LEU A 29 -34.14 -3.36 7.89
C LEU A 29 -35.26 -2.54 7.26
N THR A 30 -36.52 -2.99 7.43
CA THR A 30 -37.67 -2.27 6.87
C THR A 30 -37.84 -0.88 7.47
N GLU A 31 -37.54 -0.71 8.76
CA GLU A 31 -37.67 0.58 9.47
C GLU A 31 -36.56 1.56 9.09
N ARG A 32 -35.32 1.08 8.88
CA ARG A 32 -34.14 1.94 8.64
C ARG A 32 -33.86 2.24 7.17
N HIS A 33 -34.17 1.31 6.26
CA HIS A 33 -33.76 1.39 4.85
C HIS A 33 -34.91 1.63 3.86
N ASN A 34 -36.14 1.80 4.35
CA ASN A 34 -37.32 2.16 3.53
C ASN A 34 -37.51 1.28 2.27
N LEU A 35 -37.32 -0.04 2.42
CA LEU A 35 -37.30 -1.04 1.33
C LEU A 35 -38.64 -1.24 0.59
N GLN A 36 -39.68 -0.45 0.88
CA GLN A 36 -41.02 -0.52 0.29
C GLN A 36 -41.71 -1.90 0.36
N VAL A 37 -41.29 -2.78 1.27
CA VAL A 37 -41.84 -4.13 1.45
C VAL A 37 -42.06 -4.47 2.92
N SER A 38 -42.91 -5.47 3.18
CA SER A 38 -43.22 -5.92 4.54
C SER A 38 -42.05 -6.70 5.17
N PRO A 39 -41.93 -6.71 6.52
CA PRO A 39 -40.91 -7.51 7.22
C PRO A 39 -40.97 -9.00 6.85
N ALA A 40 -42.16 -9.55 6.58
CA ALA A 40 -42.32 -10.93 6.15
C ALA A 40 -41.67 -11.20 4.77
N THR A 41 -41.78 -10.24 3.85
CA THR A 41 -41.12 -10.31 2.53
C THR A 41 -39.60 -10.27 2.69
N VAL A 42 -39.09 -9.36 3.53
CA VAL A 42 -37.65 -9.29 3.83
C VAL A 42 -37.14 -10.58 4.47
N ARG A 43 -37.89 -11.23 5.37
CA ARG A 43 -37.52 -12.54 5.93
C ARG A 43 -37.35 -13.62 4.85
N ASN A 44 -38.24 -13.65 3.86
CA ASN A 44 -38.14 -14.61 2.76
C ASN A 44 -36.92 -14.33 1.88
N ASP A 45 -36.62 -13.05 1.61
CA ASP A 45 -35.42 -12.68 0.86
C ASP A 45 -34.13 -12.99 1.66
N MET A 46 -34.13 -12.77 2.98
CA MET A 46 -33.04 -13.17 3.87
C MET A 46 -32.84 -14.68 3.90
N ALA A 47 -33.92 -15.47 3.92
CA ALA A 47 -33.82 -16.93 3.86
C ALA A 47 -33.18 -17.40 2.55
N ALA A 48 -33.53 -16.80 1.42
CA ALA A 48 -32.89 -17.09 0.13
C ALA A 48 -31.41 -16.67 0.11
N LEU A 49 -31.08 -15.49 0.65
CA LEU A 49 -29.69 -15.03 0.78
C LEU A 49 -28.85 -15.97 1.66
N GLU A 50 -29.45 -16.53 2.71
CA GLU A 50 -28.82 -17.49 3.62
C GLU A 50 -28.60 -18.85 2.95
N GLU A 51 -29.61 -19.38 2.25
CA GLU A 51 -29.50 -20.61 1.47
C GLU A 51 -28.43 -20.49 0.38
N GLU A 52 -28.31 -19.32 -0.24
CA GLU A 52 -27.26 -19.00 -1.21
C GLU A 52 -25.89 -18.70 -0.55
N GLY A 53 -25.81 -18.63 0.78
CA GLY A 53 -24.58 -18.47 1.57
C GLY A 53 -24.02 -17.04 1.64
N TYR A 54 -24.81 -16.01 1.30
CA TYR A 54 -24.39 -14.60 1.39
C TYR A 54 -24.50 -14.03 2.81
N ILE A 55 -25.40 -14.58 3.61
CA ILE A 55 -25.58 -14.23 5.02
C ILE A 55 -25.68 -15.51 5.83
N ALA A 56 -25.42 -15.42 7.13
CA ALA A 56 -25.52 -16.55 8.04
C ALA A 56 -26.22 -16.14 9.33
N GLN A 57 -26.82 -17.12 10.00
CA GLN A 57 -27.34 -16.98 11.35
C GLN A 57 -26.30 -17.49 12.37
N PRO A 58 -25.68 -16.60 13.19
CA PRO A 58 -24.66 -17.03 14.14
C PRO A 58 -25.24 -17.90 15.27
N HIS A 59 -26.46 -17.60 15.71
CA HIS A 59 -27.19 -18.37 16.73
C HIS A 59 -28.68 -18.43 16.38
N THR A 60 -29.39 -19.48 16.83
CA THR A 60 -30.79 -19.78 16.47
C THR A 60 -31.77 -18.64 16.73
N SER A 61 -31.49 -17.75 17.69
CA SER A 61 -32.31 -16.56 18.01
C SER A 61 -31.76 -15.24 17.47
N ALA A 62 -30.56 -15.24 16.88
CA ALA A 62 -29.91 -14.05 16.35
C ALA A 62 -30.47 -13.67 14.97
N GLY A 63 -30.27 -12.40 14.58
CA GLY A 63 -30.49 -11.92 13.22
C GLY A 63 -29.56 -12.59 12.19
N ARG A 64 -29.24 -11.88 11.11
CA ARG A 64 -28.29 -12.36 10.09
C ARG A 64 -27.05 -11.48 10.05
N VAL A 65 -25.92 -12.10 9.76
CA VAL A 65 -24.64 -11.41 9.53
C VAL A 65 -24.13 -11.71 8.11
N PRO A 66 -23.44 -10.78 7.44
CA PRO A 66 -22.82 -11.06 6.15
C PRO A 66 -21.72 -12.13 6.28
N THR A 67 -21.63 -13.01 5.29
CA THR A 67 -20.45 -13.87 5.10
C THR A 67 -19.40 -13.15 4.23
N ASP A 68 -18.20 -13.72 4.10
CA ASP A 68 -17.20 -13.24 3.13
C ASP A 68 -17.79 -13.14 1.71
N LYS A 69 -18.61 -14.12 1.31
CA LYS A 69 -19.34 -14.13 0.03
C LYS A 69 -20.35 -12.97 -0.05
N GLY A 70 -21.03 -12.65 1.05
CA GLY A 70 -21.91 -11.49 1.18
C GLY A 70 -21.19 -10.17 0.97
N TYR A 71 -20.06 -9.98 1.67
CA TYR A 71 -19.23 -8.78 1.51
C TYR A 71 -18.63 -8.68 0.12
N ARG A 72 -18.15 -9.78 -0.46
CA ARG A 72 -17.64 -9.83 -1.85
C ARG A 72 -18.68 -9.33 -2.84
N LEU A 73 -19.90 -9.89 -2.79
CA LEU A 73 -20.97 -9.44 -3.68
C LEU A 73 -21.34 -7.98 -3.44
N PHE A 74 -21.37 -7.52 -2.19
CA PHE A 74 -21.60 -6.12 -1.87
C PHE A 74 -20.54 -5.21 -2.49
N VAL A 75 -19.25 -5.54 -2.34
CA VAL A 75 -18.12 -4.78 -2.89
C VAL A 75 -18.14 -4.77 -4.42
N ASP A 76 -18.39 -5.92 -5.06
CA ASP A 76 -18.45 -6.04 -6.52
C ASP A 76 -19.61 -5.23 -7.13
N LYS A 77 -20.63 -4.91 -6.32
CA LYS A 77 -21.80 -4.11 -6.71
C LYS A 77 -21.71 -2.66 -6.25
N LEU A 78 -20.61 -2.23 -5.62
CA LEU A 78 -20.35 -0.82 -5.37
C LEU A 78 -20.09 -0.12 -6.71
N ALA A 79 -21.15 0.47 -7.25
CA ALA A 79 -21.16 1.07 -8.58
C ALA A 79 -20.18 2.24 -8.74
N ASP A 80 -19.81 2.92 -7.65
CA ASP A 80 -18.71 3.87 -7.65
C ASP A 80 -18.27 4.17 -6.21
N VAL A 81 -16.97 4.35 -6.04
CA VAL A 81 -16.41 4.86 -4.78
C VAL A 81 -16.92 6.29 -4.58
N LYS A 82 -17.68 6.54 -3.49
CA LYS A 82 -18.22 7.86 -3.21
C LYS A 82 -17.09 8.90 -3.26
N PRO A 83 -17.19 9.95 -4.09
CA PRO A 83 -16.15 10.95 -4.16
C PRO A 83 -16.05 11.66 -2.81
N LEU A 84 -14.83 11.84 -2.32
CA LEU A 84 -14.59 12.65 -1.14
C LEU A 84 -15.17 14.05 -1.33
N THR A 85 -15.75 14.58 -0.25
CA THR A 85 -16.19 15.96 -0.15
C THR A 85 -15.02 16.93 -0.36
N GLY A 86 -15.33 18.17 -0.76
CA GLY A 86 -14.30 19.20 -0.92
C GLY A 86 -13.52 19.48 0.37
N ALA A 87 -14.17 19.31 1.54
CA ALA A 87 -13.52 19.47 2.84
C ALA A 87 -12.52 18.34 3.12
N GLU A 88 -12.91 17.08 2.89
CA GLU A 88 -12.01 15.92 3.05
C GLU A 88 -10.81 16.01 2.10
N ARG A 89 -11.03 16.42 0.84
CA ARG A 89 -9.94 16.65 -0.12
C ARG A 89 -8.95 17.71 0.35
N ARG A 90 -9.45 18.84 0.87
CA ARG A 90 -8.59 19.90 1.43
C ARG A 90 -7.84 19.45 2.67
N ALA A 91 -8.48 18.70 3.56
CA ALA A 91 -7.83 18.15 4.73
C ALA A 91 -6.69 17.19 4.37
N ILE A 92 -6.89 16.32 3.37
CA ILE A 92 -5.84 15.44 2.85
C ILE A 92 -4.68 16.26 2.24
N SER A 93 -4.99 17.24 1.38
CA SER A 93 -3.98 18.12 0.77
C SER A 93 -3.13 18.81 1.84
N SER A 94 -3.78 19.51 2.78
CA SER A 94 -3.11 20.24 3.85
C SER A 94 -2.27 19.34 4.76
N PHE A 95 -2.66 18.08 4.96
CA PHE A 95 -1.90 17.14 5.79
C PHE A 95 -0.63 16.66 5.07
N LEU A 96 -0.69 16.50 3.75
CA LEU A 96 0.42 16.03 2.92
C LEU A 96 1.31 17.19 2.41
N GLU A 97 0.84 18.44 2.47
CA GLU A 97 1.60 19.64 2.12
C GLU A 97 2.84 19.85 3.00
N GLY A 98 3.92 20.35 2.40
CA GLY A 98 5.18 20.63 3.09
C GLY A 98 5.96 19.38 3.50
N ALA A 99 5.73 18.25 2.82
CA ALA A 99 6.62 17.10 2.91
C ALA A 99 7.97 17.45 2.28
N VAL A 100 9.06 17.15 2.99
CA VAL A 100 10.42 17.59 2.62
C VAL A 100 11.15 16.56 1.77
N ASP A 101 10.86 15.28 2.01
CA ASP A 101 11.45 14.14 1.31
C ASP A 101 10.45 12.97 1.22
N LEU A 102 10.84 11.91 0.52
CA LEU A 102 10.01 10.72 0.33
C LEU A 102 9.64 10.03 1.66
N ASP A 103 10.55 10.01 2.63
CA ASP A 103 10.29 9.39 3.95
C ASP A 103 9.17 10.15 4.69
N ASP A 104 9.17 11.49 4.64
CA ASP A 104 8.10 12.31 5.21
C ASP A 104 6.77 12.11 4.46
N VAL A 105 6.79 12.05 3.12
CA VAL A 105 5.59 11.73 2.32
C VAL A 105 4.99 10.39 2.75
N VAL A 106 5.79 9.33 2.82
CA VAL A 106 5.33 7.98 3.19
C VAL A 106 4.83 7.96 4.64
N SER A 107 5.58 8.55 5.58
CA SER A 107 5.21 8.63 7.00
C SER A 107 3.90 9.36 7.24
N ARG A 108 3.69 10.50 6.58
CA ARG A 108 2.43 11.25 6.64
C ARG A 108 1.29 10.45 6.01
N THR A 109 1.54 9.79 4.89
CA THR A 109 0.55 8.95 4.20
C THR A 109 0.04 7.82 5.11
N VAL A 110 0.96 7.10 5.75
CA VAL A 110 0.63 6.03 6.71
C VAL A 110 -0.23 6.57 7.86
N ARG A 111 0.19 7.68 8.49
CA ARG A 111 -0.56 8.30 9.59
C ARG A 111 -1.95 8.77 9.16
N LEU A 112 -2.05 9.37 7.99
CA LEU A 112 -3.30 9.86 7.42
C LEU A 112 -4.27 8.72 7.16
N LEU A 113 -3.84 7.66 6.46
CA LEU A 113 -4.67 6.49 6.17
C LEU A 113 -5.14 5.80 7.46
N ALA A 114 -4.22 5.57 8.40
CA ALA A 114 -4.55 4.95 9.68
C ALA A 114 -5.57 5.78 10.48
N THR A 115 -5.49 7.10 10.41
CA THR A 115 -6.41 8.01 11.11
C THR A 115 -7.78 8.08 10.44
N LEU A 116 -7.82 8.23 9.11
CA LEU A 116 -9.06 8.36 8.35
C LEU A 116 -9.88 7.07 8.37
N THR A 117 -9.21 5.93 8.20
CA THR A 117 -9.89 4.63 8.11
C THR A 117 -10.05 3.93 9.45
N ARG A 118 -9.28 4.35 10.47
CA ARG A 118 -9.14 3.63 11.75
C ARG A 118 -8.71 2.18 11.56
N GLN A 119 -7.88 1.92 10.55
CA GLN A 119 -7.32 0.61 10.23
C GLN A 119 -5.79 0.63 10.30
N VAL A 120 -5.14 -0.50 10.04
CA VAL A 120 -3.69 -0.53 9.78
C VAL A 120 -3.47 0.02 8.38
N ALA A 121 -2.58 1.00 8.24
CA ALA A 121 -2.14 1.49 6.95
C ALA A 121 -0.80 0.85 6.57
N VAL A 122 -0.67 0.45 5.31
CA VAL A 122 0.56 -0.08 4.73
C VAL A 122 0.85 0.73 3.46
N VAL A 123 2.04 1.31 3.39
CA VAL A 123 2.48 2.09 2.24
C VAL A 123 3.82 1.54 1.79
N GLN A 124 3.89 1.15 0.53
CA GLN A 124 5.12 0.73 -0.12
C GLN A 124 5.88 1.95 -0.61
N TYR A 125 7.21 1.94 -0.54
CA TYR A 125 8.07 2.92 -1.17
C TYR A 125 8.16 2.69 -2.68
N PRO A 126 8.30 3.74 -3.51
CA PRO A 126 8.68 3.60 -4.92
C PRO A 126 9.87 2.66 -5.10
N SER A 127 9.71 1.66 -5.96
CA SER A 127 10.78 0.71 -6.26
C SER A 127 11.89 1.39 -7.06
N LEU A 128 13.16 1.16 -6.66
CA LEU A 128 14.30 1.63 -7.45
C LEU A 128 14.28 1.05 -8.87
N SER A 129 13.85 -0.20 -9.05
CA SER A 129 13.81 -0.85 -10.37
C SER A 129 12.95 -0.09 -11.41
N ARG A 130 11.95 0.67 -10.96
CA ARG A 130 11.04 1.46 -11.82
C ARG A 130 11.43 2.94 -11.92
N SER A 131 12.41 3.39 -11.14
CA SER A 131 12.88 4.77 -11.13
C SER A 131 14.00 5.02 -12.15
N THR A 132 14.27 6.30 -12.39
CA THR A 132 15.48 6.76 -13.08
C THR A 132 16.47 7.39 -12.09
N VAL A 133 17.75 7.39 -12.45
CA VAL A 133 18.77 8.08 -11.66
C VAL A 133 18.62 9.58 -11.88
N ARG A 134 18.39 10.32 -10.80
CA ARG A 134 18.39 11.80 -10.85
C ARG A 134 19.78 12.36 -10.63
N HIS A 135 20.53 11.79 -9.68
CA HIS A 135 21.88 12.24 -9.33
C HIS A 135 22.63 11.18 -8.54
N VAL A 136 23.95 11.13 -8.70
CA VAL A 136 24.85 10.38 -7.81
C VAL A 136 25.88 11.32 -7.22
N GLU A 137 25.96 11.34 -5.89
CA GLU A 137 26.98 12.08 -5.15
C GLU A 137 27.97 11.10 -4.52
N LEU A 138 29.25 11.45 -4.55
CA LEU A 138 30.31 10.69 -3.90
C LEU A 138 31.06 11.62 -2.95
N LEU A 139 31.06 11.27 -1.67
CA LEU A 139 31.64 12.09 -0.61
C LEU A 139 32.80 11.35 0.04
N SER A 140 33.98 11.97 0.07
CA SER A 140 35.13 11.47 0.83
C SER A 140 34.90 11.68 2.33
N LEU A 141 34.94 10.59 3.10
CA LEU A 141 34.81 10.64 4.57
C LEU A 141 36.13 10.36 5.28
N ALA A 142 36.99 9.56 4.65
CA ALA A 142 38.38 9.31 5.05
C ALA A 142 39.18 8.90 3.80
N PRO A 143 40.53 8.83 3.85
CA PRO A 143 41.34 8.57 2.67
C PRO A 143 40.89 7.36 1.84
N ALA A 144 40.52 6.26 2.49
CA ALA A 144 40.03 5.04 1.84
C ALA A 144 38.55 4.75 2.15
N ARG A 145 37.73 5.79 2.35
CA ARG A 145 36.32 5.64 2.69
C ARG A 145 35.48 6.70 1.99
N VAL A 146 34.55 6.24 1.17
CA VAL A 146 33.64 7.07 0.38
C VAL A 146 32.21 6.78 0.79
N MET A 147 31.36 7.81 0.86
CA MET A 147 29.91 7.65 0.93
C MET A 147 29.31 7.90 -0.45
N LEU A 148 28.64 6.89 -0.98
CA LEU A 148 27.83 6.97 -2.17
C LEU A 148 26.41 7.38 -1.78
N VAL A 149 25.90 8.43 -2.43
CA VAL A 149 24.51 8.88 -2.29
C VAL A 149 23.86 8.82 -3.66
N LEU A 150 22.80 8.03 -3.79
CA LEU A 150 22.02 7.88 -5.00
C LEU A 150 20.67 8.56 -4.82
N ILE A 151 20.32 9.47 -5.72
CA ILE A 151 19.05 10.18 -5.72
C ILE A 151 18.27 9.76 -6.96
N THR A 152 17.00 9.40 -6.76
CA THR A 152 16.08 9.02 -7.84
C THR A 152 15.20 10.18 -8.28
N ASP A 153 14.55 10.02 -9.43
CA ASP A 153 13.47 10.90 -9.89
C ASP A 153 12.29 10.98 -8.91
N THR A 154 12.01 9.92 -8.14
CA THR A 154 10.95 9.88 -7.12
C THR A 154 11.33 10.54 -5.79
N GLY A 155 12.54 11.12 -5.70
CA GLY A 155 13.06 11.74 -4.47
C GLY A 155 13.57 10.73 -3.44
N ARG A 156 13.59 9.43 -3.77
CA ARG A 156 14.26 8.41 -2.94
C ARG A 156 15.75 8.67 -2.91
N VAL A 157 16.33 8.66 -1.71
CA VAL A 157 17.75 8.83 -1.47
C VAL A 157 18.30 7.58 -0.80
N GLU A 158 19.27 6.93 -1.44
CA GLU A 158 19.99 5.77 -0.89
C GLU A 158 21.42 6.17 -0.54
N GLN A 159 21.91 5.67 0.59
CA GLN A 159 23.25 5.97 1.09
C GLN A 159 24.01 4.69 1.39
N ARG A 160 25.19 4.53 0.81
CA ARG A 160 26.08 3.38 1.08
C ARG A 160 27.48 3.84 1.41
N MET A 161 28.04 3.19 2.41
CA MET A 161 29.45 3.35 2.78
C MET A 161 30.29 2.39 1.94
N VAL A 162 31.35 2.92 1.33
CA VAL A 162 32.29 2.17 0.51
C VAL A 162 33.66 2.21 1.17
N ASP A 163 34.11 1.07 1.67
CA ASP A 163 35.50 0.90 2.12
C ASP A 163 36.37 0.58 0.90
N CYS A 164 37.24 1.52 0.55
CA CYS A 164 38.07 1.46 -0.64
C CYS A 164 39.36 0.66 -0.36
N PRO A 165 39.89 -0.08 -1.35
CA PRO A 165 41.11 -0.87 -1.17
C PRO A 165 42.37 -0.01 -0.98
N ALA A 166 42.34 1.24 -1.44
CA ALA A 166 43.43 2.19 -1.33
C ALA A 166 42.88 3.61 -1.09
N PRO A 167 43.71 4.55 -0.61
CA PRO A 167 43.34 5.96 -0.56
C PRO A 167 42.92 6.47 -1.94
N PHE A 168 41.84 7.23 -2.00
CA PHE A 168 41.29 7.74 -3.25
C PHE A 168 41.26 9.27 -3.22
N GLY A 169 41.99 9.89 -4.15
CA GLY A 169 42.16 11.34 -4.17
C GLY A 169 40.87 12.07 -4.52
N GLU A 170 40.67 13.27 -3.94
CA GLU A 170 39.51 14.13 -4.22
C GLU A 170 39.34 14.43 -5.72
N THR A 171 40.44 14.60 -6.46
CA THR A 171 40.40 14.85 -7.91
C THR A 171 39.86 13.64 -8.68
N SER A 172 40.35 12.43 -8.38
CA SER A 172 39.88 11.19 -9.00
C SER A 172 38.44 10.88 -8.61
N LEU A 173 38.05 11.18 -7.36
CA LEU A 173 36.67 11.06 -6.88
C LEU A 173 35.72 12.03 -7.62
N ALA A 174 36.14 13.27 -7.83
CA ALA A 174 35.38 14.25 -8.60
C ALA A 174 35.23 13.85 -10.07
N ASP A 175 36.29 13.29 -10.70
CA ASP A 175 36.23 12.76 -12.07
C ASP A 175 35.28 11.55 -12.17
N LEU A 176 35.39 10.61 -11.22
CA LEU A 176 34.47 9.48 -11.13
C LEU A 176 33.01 9.92 -11.00
N ARG A 177 32.73 10.86 -10.09
CA ARG A 177 31.38 11.44 -9.92
C ARG A 177 30.88 12.08 -11.21
N ALA A 178 31.71 12.87 -11.90
CA ALA A 178 31.32 13.53 -13.14
C ALA A 178 31.00 12.51 -14.26
N ARG A 179 31.86 11.50 -14.44
CA ARG A 179 31.67 10.46 -15.46
C ARG A 179 30.45 9.59 -15.17
N LEU A 180 30.25 9.20 -13.91
CA LEU A 180 29.04 8.48 -13.49
C LEU A 180 27.79 9.27 -13.88
N ASN A 181 27.66 10.51 -13.39
CA ASN A 181 26.48 11.33 -13.67
C ASN A 181 26.26 11.54 -15.17
N SER A 182 27.33 11.73 -15.96
CA SER A 182 27.21 11.88 -17.42
C SER A 182 26.66 10.65 -18.15
N ARG A 183 26.79 9.45 -17.57
CA ARG A 183 26.40 8.19 -18.19
C ARG A 183 25.05 7.67 -17.71
N ILE A 184 24.67 7.94 -16.46
CA ILE A 184 23.52 7.27 -15.84
C ILE A 184 22.37 8.21 -15.47
N VAL A 185 22.60 9.53 -15.38
CA VAL A 185 21.51 10.46 -15.04
C VAL A 185 20.44 10.44 -16.14
N GLY A 186 19.18 10.28 -15.73
CA GLY A 186 18.02 10.11 -16.60
C GLY A 186 17.77 8.68 -17.06
N GLU A 187 18.72 7.76 -16.83
CA GLU A 187 18.60 6.36 -17.24
C GLU A 187 17.87 5.53 -16.17
N ARG A 188 17.19 4.48 -16.63
CA ARG A 188 16.56 3.50 -15.73
C ARG A 188 17.64 2.68 -15.02
N PHE A 189 17.37 2.32 -13.77
CA PHE A 189 18.32 1.52 -12.98
C PHE A 189 18.68 0.18 -13.61
N ALA A 190 17.77 -0.44 -14.36
CA ALA A 190 18.05 -1.67 -15.10
C ALA A 190 19.14 -1.51 -16.18
N GLU A 191 19.35 -0.30 -16.71
CA GLU A 191 20.35 -0.01 -17.74
C GLU A 191 21.73 0.34 -17.16
N VAL A 192 21.78 0.77 -15.89
CA VAL A 192 23.01 1.21 -15.22
C VAL A 192 24.16 0.20 -15.33
N PRO A 193 23.98 -1.13 -15.07
CA PRO A 193 25.06 -2.09 -15.19
C PRO A 193 25.77 -2.07 -16.56
N ARG A 194 24.99 -1.91 -17.63
CA ARG A 194 25.51 -1.87 -19.01
C ARG A 194 26.28 -0.59 -19.31
N LEU A 195 25.86 0.53 -18.72
CA LEU A 195 26.41 1.87 -18.99
C LEU A 195 27.73 2.15 -18.28
N VAL A 196 28.01 1.44 -17.17
CA VAL A 196 29.19 1.69 -16.32
C VAL A 196 30.24 0.57 -16.38
N GLN A 197 30.00 -0.52 -17.12
CA GLN A 197 30.87 -1.70 -17.14
C GLN A 197 32.33 -1.42 -17.56
N ASP A 198 32.54 -0.48 -18.48
CA ASP A 198 33.85 -0.08 -19.03
C ASP A 198 34.50 1.07 -18.23
N LEU A 199 33.77 1.66 -17.27
CA LEU A 199 34.24 2.84 -16.56
C LEU A 199 35.57 2.61 -15.81
N PRO A 200 35.84 1.47 -15.15
CA PRO A 200 37.13 1.22 -14.49
C PRO A 200 38.33 1.24 -15.44
N GLU A 201 38.13 0.87 -16.71
CA GLU A 201 39.21 0.86 -17.72
C GLU A 201 39.66 2.27 -18.11
N SER A 202 38.80 3.27 -17.86
CA SER A 202 39.06 4.69 -18.15
C SER A 202 39.87 5.43 -17.08
N PHE A 203 40.26 4.73 -16.01
CA PHE A 203 41.08 5.24 -14.90
C PHE A 203 42.46 4.56 -14.87
N ASP A 204 43.42 5.24 -14.23
CA ASP A 204 44.76 4.73 -13.98
C ASP A 204 44.73 3.45 -13.14
N ASN A 205 45.78 2.63 -13.26
CA ASN A 205 45.86 1.34 -12.57
C ASN A 205 45.74 1.46 -11.04
N GLU A 206 46.18 2.58 -10.46
CA GLU A 206 46.09 2.85 -9.02
C GLU A 206 44.63 3.06 -8.56
N ASP A 207 43.83 3.75 -9.37
CA ASP A 207 42.43 4.11 -9.05
C ASP A 207 41.42 3.04 -9.46
N ARG A 208 41.77 2.17 -10.44
CA ARG A 208 40.86 1.16 -11.01
C ARG A 208 40.26 0.22 -9.97
N GLY A 209 41.01 -0.14 -8.94
CA GLY A 209 40.52 -0.97 -7.83
C GLY A 209 39.39 -0.29 -7.07
N THR A 210 39.60 0.96 -6.66
CA THR A 210 38.60 1.76 -5.95
C THR A 210 37.37 2.05 -6.81
N VAL A 211 37.56 2.41 -8.08
CA VAL A 211 36.45 2.63 -9.03
C VAL A 211 35.60 1.37 -9.15
N SER A 212 36.22 0.20 -9.32
CA SER A 212 35.50 -1.08 -9.35
C SER A 212 34.72 -1.32 -8.06
N THR A 213 35.29 -1.06 -6.89
CA THR A 213 34.59 -1.21 -5.60
C THR A 213 33.38 -0.28 -5.49
N VAL A 214 33.52 1.00 -5.86
CA VAL A 214 32.40 1.96 -5.85
C VAL A 214 31.29 1.51 -6.80
N LEU A 215 31.64 1.03 -8.00
CA LEU A 215 30.67 0.52 -8.96
C LEU A 215 30.00 -0.76 -8.46
N SER A 216 30.74 -1.70 -7.88
CA SER A 216 30.16 -2.90 -7.27
C SER A 216 29.15 -2.53 -6.20
N THR A 217 29.47 -1.60 -5.29
CA THR A 217 28.53 -1.14 -4.27
C THR A 217 27.31 -0.42 -4.88
N LEU A 218 27.50 0.39 -5.92
CA LEU A 218 26.39 0.98 -6.66
C LEU A 218 25.46 -0.11 -7.20
N LEU A 219 26.01 -1.11 -7.89
CA LEU A 219 25.24 -2.21 -8.50
C LEU A 219 24.57 -3.11 -7.47
N GLU A 220 25.23 -3.41 -6.35
CA GLU A 220 24.64 -4.12 -5.21
C GLU A 220 23.43 -3.37 -4.65
N THR A 221 23.53 -2.03 -4.52
CA THR A 221 22.39 -1.18 -4.10
C THR A 221 21.20 -1.34 -5.04
N LEU A 222 21.43 -1.56 -6.34
CA LEU A 222 20.36 -1.76 -7.32
C LEU A 222 19.70 -3.14 -7.21
N VAL A 223 20.45 -4.14 -6.74
CA VAL A 223 19.99 -5.54 -6.64
C VAL A 223 19.31 -5.80 -5.30
N GLU A 224 19.92 -5.39 -4.18
CA GLU A 224 19.39 -5.59 -2.82
C GLU A 224 18.02 -4.91 -2.63
N GLU A 225 17.82 -3.74 -3.24
CA GLU A 225 16.58 -2.96 -3.15
C GLU A 225 15.48 -3.41 -4.14
N THR A 226 15.61 -4.61 -4.70
CA THR A 226 14.45 -5.32 -5.27
C THR A 226 13.46 -5.70 -4.16
N GLU A 227 13.90 -5.74 -2.90
CA GLU A 227 13.00 -5.84 -1.74
C GLU A 227 12.26 -4.51 -1.54
N GLU A 228 11.00 -4.50 -1.97
CA GLU A 228 10.11 -3.35 -1.84
C GLU A 228 10.01 -2.93 -0.35
N ARG A 229 10.60 -1.78 0.00
CA ARG A 229 10.50 -1.22 1.36
C ARG A 229 9.03 -0.86 1.65
N LEU A 230 8.60 -1.11 2.87
CA LEU A 230 7.24 -0.83 3.35
C LEU A 230 7.29 0.02 4.62
N MET A 231 6.25 0.80 4.84
CA MET A 231 5.96 1.44 6.12
C MET A 231 4.57 1.08 6.58
N ILE A 232 4.46 0.72 7.86
CA ILE A 232 3.22 0.29 8.50
C ILE A 232 2.90 1.27 9.64
N GLY A 233 1.62 1.55 9.85
CA GLY A 233 1.18 2.29 11.02
C GLY A 233 -0.27 2.00 11.35
N GLY A 234 -0.68 2.35 12.58
CA GLY A 234 -2.04 2.11 13.04
C GLY A 234 -2.33 0.68 13.47
N THR A 235 -1.32 -0.16 13.72
CA THR A 235 -1.50 -1.53 14.27
C THR A 235 -2.34 -1.53 15.55
N ALA A 236 -2.19 -0.51 16.41
CA ALA A 236 -3.01 -0.31 17.60
C ALA A 236 -4.52 -0.19 17.30
N ASN A 237 -4.92 0.23 16.09
CA ASN A 237 -6.33 0.32 15.72
C ASN A 237 -7.00 -1.06 15.70
N LEU A 238 -6.25 -2.13 15.40
CA LEU A 238 -6.80 -3.49 15.41
C LEU A 238 -7.30 -3.91 16.80
N THR A 239 -6.71 -3.38 17.88
CA THR A 239 -7.14 -3.69 19.25
C THR A 239 -8.57 -3.24 19.55
N ARG A 240 -9.11 -2.28 18.76
CA ARG A 240 -10.50 -1.80 18.88
C ARG A 240 -11.51 -2.80 18.33
N PHE A 241 -11.07 -3.72 17.48
CA PHE A 241 -11.87 -4.72 16.79
C PHE A 241 -11.77 -6.10 17.46
N GLY A 242 -11.46 -6.15 18.77
CA GLY A 242 -11.18 -7.41 19.47
C GLY A 242 -12.27 -8.48 19.37
N GLN A 243 -13.53 -8.10 19.14
CA GLN A 243 -14.65 -9.04 18.96
C GLN A 243 -14.74 -9.64 17.54
N ASP A 244 -14.07 -9.05 16.55
CA ASP A 244 -14.12 -9.51 15.15
C ASP A 244 -13.14 -10.63 14.87
N PHE A 245 -12.18 -10.82 15.77
CA PHE A 245 -11.16 -11.84 15.65
C PHE A 245 -11.61 -13.08 16.43
N PRO A 246 -11.95 -14.19 15.75
CA PRO A 246 -12.69 -15.31 16.33
C PRO A 246 -11.97 -16.05 17.47
N LEU A 247 -10.65 -15.85 17.64
CA LEU A 247 -9.84 -16.54 18.66
C LEU A 247 -8.87 -15.59 19.36
N THR A 248 -8.04 -14.85 18.61
CA THR A 248 -7.17 -13.77 19.11
C THR A 248 -6.74 -12.87 17.96
N ILE A 249 -6.33 -11.63 18.26
CA ILE A 249 -5.69 -10.70 17.31
C ILE A 249 -4.24 -11.09 16.95
N ARG A 250 -3.63 -11.99 17.73
CA ARG A 250 -2.21 -12.31 17.67
C ARG A 250 -1.75 -12.82 16.29
N PRO A 251 -2.44 -13.75 15.60
CA PRO A 251 -2.04 -14.18 14.27
C PRO A 251 -2.03 -13.05 13.23
N VAL A 252 -2.90 -12.05 13.39
CA VAL A 252 -2.91 -10.87 12.53
C VAL A 252 -1.67 -10.02 12.79
N LEU A 253 -1.31 -9.80 14.05
CA LEU A 253 -0.12 -9.03 14.41
C LEU A 253 1.17 -9.73 13.95
N GLU A 254 1.28 -11.05 14.15
CA GLU A 254 2.41 -11.85 13.67
C GLU A 254 2.52 -11.75 12.13
N ALA A 255 1.40 -11.87 11.40
CA ALA A 255 1.38 -11.70 9.95
C ALA A 255 1.75 -10.27 9.47
N LEU A 256 1.45 -9.24 10.27
CA LEU A 256 1.83 -7.85 9.97
C LEU A 256 3.31 -7.56 10.27
N GLU A 257 3.98 -8.39 11.07
CA GLU A 257 5.43 -8.31 11.29
C GLU A 257 6.21 -8.98 10.14
N GLU A 258 5.56 -9.88 9.38
CA GLU A 258 6.17 -10.57 8.25
C GLU A 258 6.17 -9.73 6.97
N HIS A 259 7.32 -9.17 6.61
CA HIS A 259 7.49 -8.31 5.42
C HIS A 259 7.00 -8.96 4.12
N VAL A 260 7.33 -10.23 3.90
CA VAL A 260 6.94 -11.00 2.70
C VAL A 260 5.42 -11.15 2.58
N VAL A 261 4.72 -11.26 3.71
CA VAL A 261 3.25 -11.35 3.73
C VAL A 261 2.66 -10.05 3.22
N LEU A 262 3.11 -8.91 3.75
CA LEU A 262 2.63 -7.59 3.34
C LEU A 262 2.91 -7.27 1.87
N LEU A 263 4.07 -7.68 1.37
CA LEU A 263 4.39 -7.54 -0.05
C LEU A 263 3.45 -8.34 -0.93
N ARG A 264 3.06 -9.56 -0.54
CA ARG A 264 2.05 -10.32 -1.29
C ARG A 264 0.67 -9.68 -1.22
N LEU A 265 0.30 -9.10 -0.08
CA LEU A 265 -0.98 -8.38 0.07
C LEU A 265 -1.10 -7.20 -0.90
N LEU A 266 -0.03 -6.43 -1.07
CA LEU A 266 0.00 -5.31 -2.01
C LEU A 266 0.30 -5.77 -3.45
N GLY A 267 1.16 -6.77 -3.62
CA GLY A 267 1.69 -7.26 -4.90
C GLY A 267 0.63 -7.75 -5.88
N GLU A 268 -0.46 -8.31 -5.39
CA GLU A 268 -1.59 -8.76 -6.22
C GLU A 268 -2.50 -7.63 -6.71
N ALA A 269 -2.33 -6.39 -6.22
CA ALA A 269 -3.13 -5.27 -6.69
C ALA A 269 -2.76 -4.84 -8.11
N LYS A 270 -3.76 -4.58 -8.95
CA LYS A 270 -3.56 -4.08 -10.34
C LYS A 270 -2.92 -2.69 -10.30
N ASP A 271 -2.01 -2.39 -11.24
CA ASP A 271 -1.24 -1.14 -11.25
C ASP A 271 -2.11 0.13 -11.11
N THR A 272 -3.31 0.16 -11.70
CA THR A 272 -4.22 1.33 -11.63
C THR A 272 -5.60 1.03 -11.02
N GLY A 273 -5.81 -0.20 -10.55
CA GLY A 273 -7.10 -0.70 -10.07
C GLY A 273 -7.18 -0.82 -8.55
N MET A 274 -8.30 -0.40 -7.97
CA MET A 274 -8.60 -0.72 -6.57
C MET A 274 -8.71 -2.24 -6.42
N THR A 275 -7.99 -2.78 -5.46
CA THR A 275 -7.99 -4.21 -5.13
C THR A 275 -8.54 -4.37 -3.73
N VAL A 276 -9.55 -5.23 -3.60
CA VAL A 276 -10.17 -5.55 -2.32
C VAL A 276 -10.10 -7.05 -2.14
N ARG A 277 -9.58 -7.53 -1.01
CA ARG A 277 -9.59 -8.94 -0.60
C ARG A 277 -10.28 -9.07 0.74
N ILE A 278 -11.08 -10.13 0.88
CA ILE A 278 -11.99 -10.28 2.02
C ILE A 278 -11.84 -11.68 2.59
N GLY A 279 -11.51 -11.73 3.87
CA GLY A 279 -11.48 -12.94 4.68
C GLY A 279 -10.66 -14.06 4.04
N HIS A 280 -11.32 -15.15 3.67
CA HIS A 280 -10.70 -16.35 3.09
C HIS A 280 -10.08 -16.15 1.70
N GLU A 281 -10.28 -14.99 1.08
CA GLU A 281 -9.56 -14.63 -0.14
C GLU A 281 -8.11 -14.24 0.14
N ASN A 282 -7.75 -13.95 1.39
CA ASN A 282 -6.37 -13.68 1.78
C ASN A 282 -5.57 -15.00 1.81
N ALA A 283 -4.42 -15.04 1.12
CA ALA A 283 -3.62 -16.26 1.02
C ALA A 283 -2.97 -16.70 2.35
N HIS A 284 -2.78 -15.78 3.28
CA HIS A 284 -2.14 -16.05 4.57
C HIS A 284 -3.19 -16.40 5.62
N GLU A 285 -2.99 -17.52 6.33
CA GLU A 285 -3.94 -18.04 7.32
C GLU A 285 -4.24 -17.03 8.44
N GLY A 286 -3.21 -16.34 8.94
CA GLY A 286 -3.34 -15.30 9.96
C GLY A 286 -4.18 -14.09 9.54
N LEU A 287 -4.51 -13.94 8.25
CA LEU A 287 -5.25 -12.81 7.69
C LEU A 287 -6.66 -13.18 7.20
N THR A 288 -7.09 -14.42 7.40
CA THR A 288 -8.43 -14.92 7.00
C THR A 288 -9.61 -14.23 7.71
N SER A 289 -9.34 -13.50 8.80
CA SER A 289 -10.33 -12.67 9.52
C SER A 289 -10.22 -11.18 9.16
N THR A 290 -9.41 -10.83 8.15
CA THR A 290 -9.15 -9.45 7.75
C THR A 290 -9.67 -9.15 6.36
N SER A 291 -9.70 -7.87 6.01
CA SER A 291 -9.88 -7.38 4.66
C SER A 291 -8.78 -6.39 4.31
N VAL A 292 -8.37 -6.45 3.04
CA VAL A 292 -7.30 -5.63 2.50
C VAL A 292 -7.88 -4.78 1.38
N VAL A 293 -7.66 -3.47 1.45
CA VAL A 293 -8.04 -2.51 0.41
C VAL A 293 -6.78 -1.80 -0.04
N ALA A 294 -6.36 -2.00 -1.29
CA ALA A 294 -5.10 -1.48 -1.82
C ALA A 294 -5.26 -0.87 -3.21
N VAL A 295 -4.42 0.10 -3.53
CA VAL A 295 -4.35 0.74 -4.85
C VAL A 295 -2.91 1.17 -5.15
N GLY A 296 -2.52 1.16 -6.42
CA GLY A 296 -1.28 1.77 -6.88
C GLY A 296 -1.33 3.29 -6.80
N TYR A 297 -0.17 3.91 -6.55
CA TYR A 297 0.05 5.34 -6.65
C TYR A 297 1.31 5.62 -7.48
N GLY A 298 1.35 6.77 -8.14
CA GLY A 298 2.47 7.17 -9.00
C GLY A 298 2.14 8.37 -9.87
N SER A 299 3.07 8.71 -10.75
CA SER A 299 2.94 9.83 -11.69
C SER A 299 2.27 9.38 -12.98
N GLY A 300 1.27 10.13 -13.44
CA GLY A 300 0.56 9.84 -14.69
C GLY A 300 -0.23 8.53 -14.65
N ASN A 301 0.09 7.61 -15.57
CA ASN A 301 -0.63 6.33 -15.78
C ASN A 301 0.14 5.09 -15.29
N GLU A 302 1.35 5.26 -14.76
CA GLU A 302 2.16 4.18 -14.21
C GLU A 302 2.19 4.26 -12.68
N ALA A 303 1.83 3.16 -12.02
CA ALA A 303 2.04 3.05 -10.58
C ALA A 303 3.49 2.69 -10.27
N VAL A 304 4.12 3.51 -9.43
CA VAL A 304 5.50 3.34 -8.98
C VAL A 304 5.57 2.56 -7.66
N ALA A 305 4.48 2.57 -6.89
CA ALA A 305 4.31 1.83 -5.64
C ALA A 305 2.84 1.69 -5.28
N LYS A 306 2.54 1.02 -4.16
CA LYS A 306 1.18 0.73 -3.71
C LYS A 306 0.96 1.18 -2.28
N LEU A 307 -0.29 1.52 -1.97
CA LEU A 307 -0.72 1.78 -0.60
C LEU A 307 -2.05 1.10 -0.34
N GLY A 308 -2.35 0.86 0.93
CA GLY A 308 -3.58 0.23 1.32
C GLY A 308 -3.80 0.20 2.82
N VAL A 309 -4.88 -0.45 3.21
CA VAL A 309 -5.22 -0.69 4.60
C VAL A 309 -5.60 -2.14 4.84
N VAL A 310 -5.35 -2.60 6.06
CA VAL A 310 -5.74 -3.91 6.58
C VAL A 310 -6.61 -3.71 7.81
N GLY A 311 -7.79 -4.33 7.80
CA GLY A 311 -8.81 -4.21 8.85
C GLY A 311 -9.66 -5.47 9.01
N PRO A 312 -10.67 -5.50 9.89
CA PRO A 312 -11.58 -6.64 9.98
C PRO A 312 -12.45 -6.79 8.72
N THR A 313 -13.07 -7.96 8.51
CA THR A 313 -13.98 -8.20 7.37
C THR A 313 -15.21 -7.31 7.36
N ARG A 314 -15.66 -6.84 8.53
CA ARG A 314 -16.74 -5.86 8.67
C ARG A 314 -16.29 -4.41 8.46
N MET A 315 -15.53 -4.18 7.40
CA MET A 315 -14.99 -2.88 7.03
C MET A 315 -16.09 -1.96 6.46
N ASP A 316 -16.00 -0.64 6.71
CA ASP A 316 -16.69 0.36 5.89
C ASP A 316 -16.00 0.44 4.52
N TYR A 317 -16.29 -0.52 3.63
CA TYR A 317 -15.67 -0.61 2.32
C TYR A 317 -15.86 0.67 1.49
N PRO A 318 -17.06 1.27 1.38
CA PRO A 318 -17.25 2.51 0.61
C PRO A 318 -16.37 3.66 1.13
N GLY A 319 -16.34 3.91 2.44
CA GLY A 319 -15.53 4.96 3.03
C GLY A 319 -14.04 4.68 2.89
N THR A 320 -13.62 3.45 3.15
CA THR A 320 -12.23 3.01 3.08
C THR A 320 -11.68 3.08 1.66
N MET A 321 -12.40 2.54 0.68
CA MET A 321 -12.02 2.64 -0.74
C MET A 321 -11.92 4.10 -1.20
N GLY A 322 -12.80 4.98 -0.68
CA GLY A 322 -12.78 6.43 -0.92
C GLY A 322 -11.52 7.10 -0.41
N ALA A 323 -11.18 6.84 0.85
CA ALA A 323 -9.98 7.37 1.50
C ALA A 323 -8.71 6.88 0.80
N VAL A 324 -8.57 5.57 0.60
CA VAL A 324 -7.39 4.94 -0.03
C VAL A 324 -7.16 5.50 -1.44
N ARG A 325 -8.22 5.56 -2.28
CA ARG A 325 -8.12 6.10 -3.64
C ARG A 325 -7.70 7.57 -3.66
N ALA A 326 -8.29 8.37 -2.78
CA ALA A 326 -8.00 9.79 -2.74
C ALA A 326 -6.57 10.07 -2.29
N VAL A 327 -6.12 9.41 -1.22
CA VAL A 327 -4.75 9.54 -0.71
C VAL A 327 -3.74 9.10 -1.77
N ALA A 328 -3.95 7.96 -2.44
CA ALA A 328 -3.09 7.51 -3.54
C ALA A 328 -2.95 8.54 -4.65
N ARG A 329 -4.05 9.19 -5.05
CA ARG A 329 -4.02 10.26 -6.06
C ARG A 329 -3.19 11.46 -5.60
N TYR A 330 -3.31 11.87 -4.34
CA TYR A 330 -2.53 13.01 -3.80
C TYR A 330 -1.05 12.69 -3.66
N VAL A 331 -0.72 11.50 -3.16
CA VAL A 331 0.68 11.04 -3.07
C VAL A 331 1.30 10.98 -4.47
N GLY A 332 0.57 10.46 -5.46
CA GLY A 332 1.02 10.46 -6.86
C GLY A 332 1.29 11.85 -7.42
N GLN A 333 0.49 12.86 -7.04
CA GLN A 333 0.72 14.26 -7.43
C GLN A 333 1.99 14.84 -6.79
N ILE A 334 2.20 14.63 -5.50
CA ILE A 334 3.39 15.11 -4.78
C ILE A 334 4.67 14.50 -5.36
N LEU A 335 4.63 13.22 -5.75
CA LEU A 335 5.77 12.56 -6.38
C LEU A 335 6.01 13.01 -7.82
N ALA A 336 5.01 13.59 -8.50
CA ALA A 336 5.16 14.13 -9.85
C ALA A 336 5.71 15.56 -9.87
N GLU A 337 5.58 16.30 -8.75
CA GLU A 337 6.05 17.69 -8.62
C GLU A 337 7.52 17.80 -8.19
N ASN A 338 8.14 16.69 -7.76
CA ASN A 338 9.54 16.62 -7.32
C ASN A 338 10.47 16.14 -8.43
#